data_AF-A0AA90UF28-F1
#
_entry.id   AF-A0AA90UF28-F1
#
_cell.length_a   1.000
_cell.length_b   1.000
_cell.length_c   1.000
_cell.angle_alpha   90.00
_cell.angle_beta   90.00
_cell.angle_gamma   90.00
#
_symmetry.space_group_name_H-M   'P 1'
#
loop_
_entity.id
_entity.type
_entity.pdbx_description
1 polymer ?
#
loop_
_entity_poly.entity_id
_entity_poly.type
_entity_poly.pdbx_seq_one_letter_code
_entity_poly.pdbx_strand_id
1 'polypeptide(L)'
;MRIKHFFGLAVLAAMTASCSSNNELVNGGNGSGENESGESYASITINLPTTSGTRAANDQFNGGTASEYAVNDATLLIFKKAGTSENEFEYVETASLGNLEPWKKDNTNGITTEATITAKLEKATVGENGDYYALVILNNKDKNDAEKVTLPTSTTTYGAWNIASNATEAKLVDNTKGFYMANAPEFTAADAEPTTLVQIKGIYRTKEEAHSKPGTTVHVERGLAKVTVGSNSTSDYFSTDGAAVAENKYKNDVVKITNWALDVTNKKSFPVHVTSGLKGGLTSTDQTVPAYTEIWKNVEASTSTAAATSRFVSQLSATGAFKRVYWGIDPN
;
A
#
# COMPACT_ATOMS: atom_id res chain seq x y z
N MET A 1 48.07 12.53 -17.40
CA MET A 1 46.95 12.66 -18.36
C MET A 1 45.93 11.57 -18.10
N ARG A 2 44.75 11.94 -17.61
CA ARG A 2 43.40 11.37 -17.84
C ARG A 2 42.48 11.90 -16.74
N ILE A 3 41.84 13.02 -17.07
CA ILE A 3 40.73 13.61 -16.31
C ILE A 3 39.47 12.84 -16.67
N LYS A 4 38.67 12.43 -15.68
CA LYS A 4 37.26 12.06 -15.88
C LYS A 4 36.40 12.96 -15.00
N HIS A 5 35.39 13.51 -15.65
CA HIS A 5 34.61 14.67 -15.24
C HIS A 5 33.61 14.32 -14.14
N PHE A 6 33.59 15.12 -13.08
CA PHE A 6 32.44 15.26 -12.19
C PHE A 6 31.64 16.48 -12.66
N PHE A 7 30.50 16.25 -13.30
CA PHE A 7 29.41 17.22 -13.34
C PHE A 7 28.58 16.92 -12.08
N GLY A 8 28.38 17.81 -11.11
CA GLY A 8 28.19 19.25 -11.22
C GLY A 8 26.76 19.54 -10.75
N LEU A 9 26.49 19.33 -9.46
CA LEU A 9 25.21 19.67 -8.83
C LEU A 9 25.18 21.19 -8.63
N ALA A 10 24.55 21.92 -9.54
CA ALA A 10 24.34 23.36 -9.41
C ALA A 10 23.00 23.61 -8.72
N VAL A 11 23.08 24.00 -7.45
CA VAL A 11 22.02 24.70 -6.72
C VAL A 11 21.88 26.09 -7.35
N LEU A 12 20.76 26.38 -7.99
CA LEU A 12 20.37 27.77 -8.28
C LEU A 12 19.34 28.21 -7.25
N ALA A 13 19.77 29.15 -6.41
CA ALA A 13 18.90 29.99 -5.60
C ALA A 13 18.70 31.35 -6.28
N ALA A 14 17.47 31.86 -6.13
CA ALA A 14 16.99 33.23 -6.29
C ALA A 14 16.90 33.79 -7.72
N MET A 15 15.69 34.24 -8.11
CA MET A 15 15.40 35.67 -8.32
C MET A 15 13.90 35.96 -8.12
N THR A 16 13.61 36.90 -7.22
CA THR A 16 12.35 37.62 -7.10
C THR A 16 12.38 38.83 -8.05
N ALA A 17 11.34 39.03 -8.87
CA ALA A 17 10.69 40.34 -9.14
C ALA A 17 9.61 40.25 -10.24
N SER A 18 8.36 40.47 -9.80
CA SER A 18 7.27 41.29 -10.36
C SER A 18 6.71 41.13 -11.80
N CYS A 19 5.40 40.84 -11.83
CA CYS A 19 4.29 41.42 -12.63
C CYS A 19 4.31 41.24 -14.16
N SER A 20 3.22 40.89 -14.86
CA SER A 20 1.86 41.43 -14.74
C SER A 20 0.83 40.66 -15.61
N SER A 21 -0.41 40.57 -15.10
CA SER A 21 -1.73 40.53 -15.79
C SER A 21 -2.02 39.39 -16.80
N ASN A 22 -3.10 38.62 -16.67
CA ASN A 22 -4.48 39.11 -16.62
C ASN A 22 -5.35 38.54 -15.49
N ASN A 23 -6.33 39.38 -15.17
CA ASN A 23 -7.16 39.40 -14.00
C ASN A 23 -8.61 39.36 -14.50
N GLU A 24 -9.37 38.33 -14.13
CA GLU A 24 -10.83 38.46 -13.97
C GLU A 24 -11.08 38.70 -12.49
N LEU A 25 -11.12 39.98 -12.13
CA LEU A 25 -11.74 40.47 -10.92
C LEU A 25 -13.24 40.23 -11.05
N VAL A 26 -13.77 39.32 -10.24
CA VAL A 26 -15.12 39.50 -9.69
C VAL A 26 -14.99 40.05 -8.28
N ASN A 27 -15.75 41.11 -8.08
CA ASN A 27 -15.67 42.11 -7.04
C ASN A 27 -16.20 41.60 -5.69
N GLY A 28 -15.41 41.80 -4.63
CA GLY A 28 -15.86 42.22 -3.29
C GLY A 28 -16.81 41.32 -2.49
N GLY A 29 -16.28 40.69 -1.44
CA GLY A 29 -17.07 40.19 -0.33
C GLY A 29 -16.23 39.51 0.73
N ASN A 30 -16.10 40.14 1.90
CA ASN A 30 -15.69 39.46 3.12
C ASN A 30 -16.82 38.50 3.51
N GLY A 31 -16.80 37.30 2.94
CA GLY A 31 -17.79 36.25 3.12
C GLY A 31 -17.10 34.93 3.41
N SER A 32 -17.40 34.36 4.57
CA SER A 32 -17.30 32.93 4.76
C SER A 32 -18.39 32.27 3.90
N GLY A 33 -18.05 31.21 3.18
CA GLY A 33 -18.92 30.53 2.21
C GLY A 33 -18.28 30.56 0.82
N GLU A 34 -18.36 29.55 -0.02
CA GLU A 34 -19.15 28.32 -0.02
C GLU A 34 -18.32 27.23 -0.72
N ASN A 35 -18.81 25.99 -0.74
CA ASN A 35 -18.27 24.90 -1.53
C ASN A 35 -18.26 25.28 -3.03
N GLU A 36 -17.17 25.90 -3.50
CA GLU A 36 -16.97 26.10 -4.92
C GLU A 36 -16.63 24.74 -5.55
N SER A 37 -17.63 24.14 -6.17
CA SER A 37 -17.46 23.03 -7.11
C SER A 37 -16.60 23.53 -8.26
N GLY A 38 -15.40 22.99 -8.38
CA GLY A 38 -14.40 23.31 -9.40
C GLY A 38 -13.17 22.43 -9.23
N GLU A 39 -12.30 22.40 -10.24
CA GLU A 39 -11.06 21.64 -10.21
C GLU A 39 -10.24 22.00 -8.95
N SER A 40 -9.87 21.00 -8.17
CA SER A 40 -9.03 21.13 -6.98
C SER A 40 -7.86 20.16 -7.04
N TYR A 41 -6.89 20.32 -6.14
CA TYR A 41 -5.61 19.63 -6.21
C TYR A 41 -5.15 19.13 -4.85
N ALA A 42 -4.65 17.91 -4.79
CA ALA A 42 -4.08 17.32 -3.58
C ALA A 42 -2.68 16.75 -3.87
N SER A 43 -1.74 16.96 -2.95
CA SER A 43 -0.41 16.34 -3.02
C SER A 43 -0.44 14.98 -2.32
N ILE A 44 -0.04 13.94 -3.03
CA ILE A 44 -0.03 12.54 -2.58
C ILE A 44 1.37 12.00 -2.73
N THR A 45 1.91 11.44 -1.65
CA THR A 45 3.20 10.75 -1.63
C THR A 45 2.95 9.26 -1.51
N ILE A 46 3.31 8.48 -2.51
CA ILE A 46 3.16 7.01 -2.52
C ILE A 46 4.47 6.40 -2.05
N ASN A 47 4.40 5.54 -1.03
CA ASN A 47 5.53 4.82 -0.48
C ASN A 47 5.39 3.31 -0.73
N LEU A 48 6.26 2.77 -1.59
CA LEU A 48 6.34 1.34 -1.92
C LEU A 48 6.95 0.54 -0.77
N PRO A 49 6.58 -0.74 -0.61
CA PRO A 49 7.09 -1.57 0.48
C PRO A 49 8.61 -1.86 0.33
N THR A 50 9.46 -1.28 1.17
CA THR A 50 10.95 -1.27 1.03
C THR A 50 11.73 -2.45 1.65
N THR A 51 11.10 -3.34 2.45
CA THR A 51 11.71 -4.41 3.30
C THR A 51 12.66 -3.89 4.41
N SER A 52 12.84 -4.49 5.60
CA SER A 52 12.62 -5.85 6.13
C SER A 52 11.87 -5.82 7.48
N GLY A 53 11.09 -6.87 7.77
CA GLY A 53 10.53 -7.11 9.10
C GLY A 53 11.06 -8.44 9.61
N THR A 54 11.84 -8.45 10.69
CA THR A 54 12.42 -9.65 11.30
C THR A 54 11.32 -10.57 11.85
N ARG A 55 10.78 -11.47 11.01
CA ARG A 55 9.99 -12.62 11.52
C ARG A 55 10.90 -13.64 12.22
N ALA A 56 12.17 -13.70 11.87
CA ALA A 56 13.21 -14.48 12.55
C ALA A 56 14.58 -13.77 12.46
N ALA A 57 15.46 -14.02 13.45
CA ALA A 57 16.81 -13.44 13.53
C ALA A 57 17.76 -13.87 12.39
N ASN A 58 17.30 -14.72 11.46
CA ASN A 58 18.11 -15.29 10.38
C ASN A 58 17.53 -15.03 8.97
N ASP A 59 16.47 -14.23 8.85
CA ASP A 59 15.86 -13.90 7.55
C ASP A 59 16.51 -12.65 6.96
N GLN A 60 17.44 -12.85 6.03
CA GLN A 60 17.88 -11.80 5.11
C GLN A 60 16.76 -11.57 4.10
N PHE A 61 15.92 -10.56 4.33
CA PHE A 61 14.96 -10.12 3.33
C PHE A 61 15.73 -9.46 2.19
N ASN A 62 15.96 -10.22 1.13
CA ASN A 62 16.41 -9.63 -0.13
C ASN A 62 15.32 -8.66 -0.57
N GLY A 63 15.68 -7.39 -0.79
CA GLY A 63 14.75 -6.27 -0.93
C GLY A 63 13.86 -6.30 -2.17
N GLY A 64 13.72 -7.45 -2.83
CA GLY A 64 12.98 -7.65 -4.06
C GLY A 64 13.75 -7.23 -5.32
N THR A 65 13.25 -7.64 -6.49
CA THR A 65 13.83 -7.30 -7.79
C THR A 65 13.26 -5.97 -8.30
N ALA A 66 13.96 -5.27 -9.21
CA ALA A 66 13.44 -4.03 -9.81
C ALA A 66 12.04 -4.22 -10.45
N SER A 67 11.75 -5.39 -11.04
CA SER A 67 10.44 -5.73 -11.58
C SER A 67 9.34 -5.83 -10.51
N GLU A 68 9.68 -6.18 -9.26
CA GLU A 68 8.73 -6.23 -8.14
C GLU A 68 8.34 -4.84 -7.62
N TYR A 69 9.04 -3.79 -8.06
CA TYR A 69 8.78 -2.38 -7.70
C TYR A 69 8.34 -1.53 -8.89
N ALA A 70 8.26 -2.12 -10.09
CA ALA A 70 7.83 -1.37 -11.27
C ALA A 70 6.37 -0.93 -11.11
N VAL A 71 6.11 0.36 -11.34
CA VAL A 71 4.78 0.97 -11.34
C VAL A 71 4.51 1.53 -12.72
N ASN A 72 3.54 0.94 -13.41
CA ASN A 72 3.16 1.25 -14.79
C ASN A 72 1.89 2.09 -14.86
N ASP A 73 0.98 1.89 -13.90
CA ASP A 73 -0.23 2.69 -13.75
C ASP A 73 -0.53 2.95 -12.28
N ALA A 74 -1.15 4.10 -12.02
CA ALA A 74 -1.52 4.53 -10.69
C ALA A 74 -2.86 5.27 -10.71
N THR A 75 -3.75 4.85 -9.82
CA THR A 75 -5.11 5.35 -9.68
C THR A 75 -5.32 5.80 -8.24
N LEU A 76 -5.93 6.97 -8.07
CA LEU A 76 -6.35 7.49 -6.78
C LEU A 76 -7.87 7.41 -6.68
N LEU A 77 -8.37 6.73 -5.66
CA LEU A 77 -9.79 6.72 -5.28
C LEU A 77 -9.97 7.64 -4.08
N ILE A 78 -10.99 8.49 -4.16
CA ILE A 78 -11.34 9.43 -3.09
C ILE A 78 -12.62 8.94 -2.42
N PHE A 79 -12.58 8.83 -1.10
CA PHE A 79 -13.72 8.54 -0.26
C PHE A 79 -13.99 9.73 0.66
N LYS A 80 -15.25 10.02 0.95
CA LYS A 80 -15.67 10.99 1.94
C LYS A 80 -16.10 10.27 3.21
N LYS A 81 -15.62 10.74 4.36
CA LYS A 81 -15.99 10.22 5.66
C LYS A 81 -17.50 10.29 5.86
N ALA A 82 -18.05 9.15 6.24
CA ALA A 82 -19.39 9.00 6.74
C ALA A 82 -19.36 7.99 7.88
N GLY A 83 -20.30 8.08 8.82
CA GLY A 83 -20.37 7.16 9.96
C GLY A 83 -19.11 7.17 10.85
N THR A 84 -18.82 6.02 11.45
CA THR A 84 -17.74 5.85 12.44
C THR A 84 -16.65 4.88 11.98
N SER A 85 -16.93 4.07 10.97
CA SER A 85 -15.98 3.12 10.37
C SER A 85 -15.63 3.53 8.94
N GLU A 86 -14.39 3.24 8.51
CA GLU A 86 -14.00 3.46 7.11
C GLU A 86 -14.88 2.67 6.12
N ASN A 87 -15.49 1.56 6.55
CA ASN A 87 -16.44 0.80 5.74
C ASN A 87 -17.69 1.58 5.31
N GLU A 88 -18.02 2.65 6.04
CA GLU A 88 -19.15 3.53 5.76
C GLU A 88 -18.75 4.69 4.85
N PHE A 89 -17.45 4.91 4.61
CA PHE A 89 -16.98 6.05 3.83
C PHE A 89 -17.43 5.90 2.38
N GLU A 90 -17.97 6.97 1.82
CA GLU A 90 -18.63 6.95 0.52
C GLU A 90 -17.64 7.32 -0.58
N TYR A 91 -17.59 6.53 -1.65
CA TYR A 91 -16.79 6.85 -2.82
C TYR A 91 -17.29 8.14 -3.48
N VAL A 92 -16.34 9.00 -3.87
CA VAL A 92 -16.59 10.32 -4.47
C VAL A 92 -16.18 10.32 -5.94
N GLU A 93 -14.91 10.01 -6.19
CA GLU A 93 -14.30 10.09 -7.51
C GLU A 93 -13.02 9.27 -7.63
N THR A 94 -12.60 9.07 -8.88
CA THR A 94 -11.33 8.47 -9.26
C THR A 94 -10.52 9.51 -10.02
N ALA A 95 -9.24 9.64 -9.68
CA ALA A 95 -8.26 10.42 -10.42
C ALA A 95 -7.16 9.51 -10.96
N SER A 96 -6.83 9.67 -12.24
CA SER A 96 -5.63 9.05 -12.81
C SER A 96 -4.41 9.84 -12.36
N LEU A 97 -3.41 9.14 -11.84
CA LEU A 97 -2.15 9.75 -11.40
C LEU A 97 -1.08 9.76 -12.52
N GLY A 98 -1.36 9.19 -13.69
CA GLY A 98 -0.40 9.20 -14.80
C GLY A 98 0.95 8.55 -14.45
N ASN A 99 2.04 9.08 -15.01
CA ASN A 99 3.39 8.58 -14.75
C ASN A 99 3.93 9.15 -13.42
N LEU A 100 4.29 8.27 -12.49
CA LEU A 100 4.78 8.62 -11.15
C LEU A 100 6.31 8.88 -11.09
N GLU A 101 6.97 8.98 -12.25
CA GLU A 101 8.39 9.36 -12.32
C GLU A 101 8.61 10.88 -12.11
N PRO A 102 9.73 11.30 -11.49
CA PRO A 102 10.80 10.47 -10.98
C PRO A 102 10.51 9.92 -9.58
N TRP A 103 10.69 8.63 -9.39
CA TRP A 103 10.72 8.02 -8.07
C TRP A 103 12.01 8.43 -7.33
N LYS A 104 11.95 8.63 -6.01
CA LYS A 104 13.10 8.87 -5.11
C LYS A 104 13.73 7.54 -4.67
N LYS A 105 15.05 7.44 -4.78
CA LYS A 105 15.82 6.27 -4.35
C LYS A 105 15.88 6.19 -2.83
N ASP A 106 15.59 5.02 -2.27
CA ASP A 106 15.96 4.68 -0.90
C ASP A 106 17.48 4.51 -0.84
N ASN A 107 18.11 5.27 0.03
CA ASN A 107 19.56 5.31 0.20
C ASN A 107 20.12 4.06 0.91
N THR A 108 19.26 3.23 1.52
CA THR A 108 19.68 2.05 2.28
C THR A 108 19.79 0.80 1.40
N ASN A 109 18.83 0.60 0.47
CA ASN A 109 18.77 -0.61 -0.38
C ASN A 109 18.92 -0.32 -1.89
N GLY A 110 19.00 0.94 -2.31
CA GLY A 110 19.18 1.33 -3.71
C GLY A 110 17.94 1.20 -4.60
N ILE A 111 16.78 0.84 -4.03
CA ILE A 111 15.49 0.71 -4.71
C ILE A 111 14.73 2.03 -4.58
N THR A 112 14.09 2.46 -5.67
CA THR A 112 13.28 3.68 -5.74
C THR A 112 11.88 3.42 -5.17
N THR A 113 11.49 4.08 -4.09
CA THR A 113 10.31 3.67 -3.30
C THR A 113 9.34 4.78 -2.93
N GLU A 114 9.67 6.05 -3.18
CA GLU A 114 8.75 7.16 -2.91
C GLU A 114 8.55 8.03 -4.14
N ALA A 115 7.29 8.32 -4.50
CA ALA A 115 6.95 9.32 -5.51
C ALA A 115 5.89 10.27 -4.96
N THR A 116 6.05 11.57 -5.22
CA THR A 116 5.06 12.59 -4.87
C THR A 116 4.42 13.13 -6.14
N ILE A 117 3.10 13.16 -6.16
CA ILE A 117 2.31 13.68 -7.27
C ILE A 117 1.23 14.63 -6.78
N THR A 118 0.96 15.65 -7.58
CA THR A 118 -0.22 16.50 -7.41
C THR A 118 -1.37 15.91 -8.24
N ALA A 119 -2.35 15.31 -7.56
CA ALA A 119 -3.57 14.80 -8.16
C ALA A 119 -4.55 15.94 -8.42
N LYS A 120 -5.23 15.91 -9.57
CA LYS A 120 -6.37 16.76 -9.88
C LYS A 120 -7.65 16.06 -9.46
N LEU A 121 -8.52 16.76 -8.75
CA LEU A 121 -9.79 16.30 -8.22
C LEU A 121 -10.91 17.19 -8.78
N GLU A 122 -12.00 16.59 -9.22
CA GLU A 122 -13.11 17.28 -9.89
C GLU A 122 -14.31 17.49 -8.95
N LYS A 123 -14.41 16.72 -7.86
CA LYS A 123 -15.57 16.72 -6.96
C LYS A 123 -15.21 17.02 -5.50
N ALA A 124 -13.99 16.71 -5.07
CA ALA A 124 -13.56 16.95 -3.71
C ALA A 124 -13.42 18.46 -3.44
N THR A 125 -13.89 18.89 -2.27
CA THR A 125 -13.94 20.31 -1.88
C THR A 125 -12.64 20.74 -1.21
N VAL A 126 -12.22 21.98 -1.51
CA VAL A 126 -11.02 22.61 -0.93
C VAL A 126 -11.10 22.69 0.59
N GLY A 127 -9.99 22.39 1.26
CA GLY A 127 -9.87 22.41 2.71
C GLY A 127 -8.65 21.64 3.20
N GLU A 128 -8.14 22.01 4.38
CA GLU A 128 -7.09 21.28 5.08
C GLU A 128 -7.70 20.37 6.15
N ASN A 129 -7.16 19.14 6.28
CA ASN A 129 -7.63 18.11 7.20
C ASN A 129 -9.15 17.87 7.16
N GLY A 130 -9.73 17.94 5.96
CA GLY A 130 -11.15 17.73 5.73
C GLY A 130 -11.55 16.26 5.83
N ASP A 131 -12.77 15.97 5.37
CA ASP A 131 -13.39 14.64 5.45
C ASP A 131 -13.05 13.73 4.27
N TYR A 132 -12.04 14.04 3.47
CA TYR A 132 -11.65 13.21 2.32
C TYR A 132 -10.48 12.31 2.64
N TYR A 133 -10.56 11.09 2.15
CA TYR A 133 -9.60 10.02 2.37
C TYR A 133 -9.18 9.41 1.04
N ALA A 134 -7.90 9.05 0.94
CA ALA A 134 -7.25 8.53 -0.24
C ALA A 134 -7.03 7.01 -0.15
N LEU A 135 -7.33 6.34 -1.26
CA LEU A 135 -6.92 4.97 -1.54
C LEU A 135 -6.17 4.96 -2.88
N VAL A 136 -4.93 4.50 -2.88
CA VAL A 136 -4.10 4.35 -4.07
C VAL A 136 -4.15 2.90 -4.53
N ILE A 137 -4.32 2.70 -5.83
CA ILE A 137 -4.21 1.42 -6.52
C ILE A 137 -3.13 1.54 -7.59
N LEU A 138 -2.18 0.61 -7.62
CA LEU A 138 -1.10 0.53 -8.58
C LEU A 138 -1.20 -0.75 -9.41
N ASN A 139 -0.83 -0.67 -10.69
CA ASN A 139 -0.72 -1.81 -11.62
C ASN A 139 -2.02 -2.64 -11.73
N ASN A 140 -3.17 -1.99 -11.91
CA ASN A 140 -4.48 -2.65 -11.90
C ASN A 140 -4.83 -3.35 -13.23
N LYS A 141 -3.94 -3.34 -14.23
CA LYS A 141 -4.18 -3.99 -15.52
C LYS A 141 -3.41 -5.31 -15.65
N ASP A 142 -4.05 -6.33 -16.20
CA ASP A 142 -3.41 -7.59 -16.62
C ASP A 142 -2.75 -7.45 -18.01
N LYS A 143 -2.14 -8.53 -18.51
CA LYS A 143 -1.50 -8.54 -19.84
C LYS A 143 -2.41 -8.14 -20.99
N ASN A 144 -3.74 -8.27 -20.84
CA ASN A 144 -4.74 -7.96 -21.86
C ASN A 144 -5.46 -6.62 -21.61
N ASP A 145 -4.94 -5.77 -20.72
CA ASP A 145 -5.57 -4.48 -20.32
C ASP A 145 -6.91 -4.65 -19.56
N ALA A 146 -7.23 -5.85 -19.09
CA ALA A 146 -8.37 -6.08 -18.22
C ALA A 146 -8.02 -5.69 -16.77
N GLU A 147 -9.00 -5.19 -16.04
CA GLU A 147 -8.83 -4.85 -14.63
C GLU A 147 -8.68 -6.09 -13.77
N LYS A 148 -7.68 -6.08 -12.88
CA LYS A 148 -7.47 -7.07 -11.83
C LYS A 148 -8.50 -6.91 -10.71
N VAL A 149 -8.78 -5.66 -10.37
CA VAL A 149 -9.79 -5.22 -9.42
C VAL A 149 -10.73 -4.23 -10.10
N THR A 150 -12.03 -4.47 -9.98
CA THR A 150 -13.06 -3.55 -10.48
C THR A 150 -13.12 -2.31 -9.59
N LEU A 151 -12.96 -1.13 -10.18
CA LEU A 151 -13.02 0.13 -9.44
C LEU A 151 -14.46 0.44 -8.97
N PRO A 152 -14.63 1.14 -7.82
CA PRO A 152 -15.95 1.54 -7.36
C PRO A 152 -16.60 2.53 -8.34
N THR A 153 -17.92 2.45 -8.45
CA THR A 153 -18.73 3.39 -9.24
C THR A 153 -19.89 3.89 -8.39
N SER A 154 -20.43 5.09 -8.73
CA SER A 154 -21.54 5.73 -8.00
C SER A 154 -21.24 5.93 -6.50
N THR A 155 -22.21 6.36 -5.70
CA THR A 155 -22.07 6.47 -4.23
C THR A 155 -22.13 5.09 -3.57
N THR A 156 -21.04 4.33 -3.69
CA THR A 156 -20.84 3.03 -2.99
C THR A 156 -19.93 3.26 -1.78
N THR A 157 -20.17 2.57 -0.66
CA THR A 157 -19.28 2.65 0.49
C THR A 157 -18.03 1.79 0.32
N TYR A 158 -16.94 2.13 1.00
CA TYR A 158 -15.70 1.34 0.96
C TYR A 158 -15.94 -0.13 1.35
N GLY A 159 -16.73 -0.40 2.39
CA GLY A 159 -17.01 -1.77 2.83
C GLY A 159 -17.86 -2.56 1.82
N ALA A 160 -18.79 -1.91 1.14
CA ALA A 160 -19.59 -2.55 0.08
C ALA A 160 -18.77 -2.82 -1.19
N TRP A 161 -17.76 -1.99 -1.47
CA TRP A 161 -16.85 -2.19 -2.60
C TRP A 161 -15.72 -3.18 -2.32
N ASN A 162 -15.14 -3.18 -1.11
CA ASN A 162 -13.99 -4.02 -0.77
C ASN A 162 -14.41 -5.46 -0.45
N ILE A 163 -15.10 -6.11 -1.39
CA ILE A 163 -15.61 -7.48 -1.32
C ILE A 163 -14.95 -8.36 -2.38
N ALA A 164 -14.94 -9.67 -2.14
CA ALA A 164 -14.18 -10.61 -2.97
C ALA A 164 -14.60 -10.65 -4.45
N SER A 165 -15.87 -10.35 -4.76
CA SER A 165 -16.36 -10.32 -6.15
C SER A 165 -15.75 -9.21 -7.00
N ASN A 166 -15.15 -8.20 -6.38
CA ASN A 166 -14.51 -7.08 -7.08
C ASN A 166 -13.02 -7.34 -7.35
N ALA A 167 -12.49 -8.52 -7.02
CA ALA A 167 -11.13 -8.93 -7.35
C ALA A 167 -11.14 -10.25 -8.13
N THR A 168 -10.34 -10.32 -9.20
CA THR A 168 -10.14 -11.55 -9.96
C THR A 168 -8.77 -12.15 -9.65
N GLU A 169 -8.72 -13.23 -8.86
CA GLU A 169 -7.48 -13.89 -8.42
C GLU A 169 -6.55 -14.22 -9.60
N ALA A 170 -7.06 -14.87 -10.65
CA ALA A 170 -6.28 -15.25 -11.82
C ALA A 170 -5.64 -14.06 -12.57
N LYS A 171 -6.16 -12.85 -12.40
CA LYS A 171 -5.56 -11.62 -12.95
C LYS A 171 -4.60 -10.96 -11.97
N LEU A 172 -4.84 -11.09 -10.66
CA LEU A 172 -3.93 -10.56 -9.63
C LEU A 172 -2.55 -11.22 -9.71
N VAL A 173 -2.49 -12.52 -10.04
CA VAL A 173 -1.24 -13.26 -10.23
C VAL A 173 -0.49 -12.88 -11.52
N ASP A 174 -1.14 -12.16 -12.46
CA ASP A 174 -0.49 -11.65 -13.67
C ASP A 174 0.34 -10.38 -13.35
N ASN A 175 1.65 -10.53 -13.42
CA ASN A 175 2.63 -9.46 -13.17
C ASN A 175 3.26 -8.90 -14.46
N THR A 176 2.73 -9.24 -15.64
CA THR A 176 3.25 -8.77 -16.94
C THR A 176 3.28 -7.25 -17.02
N LYS A 177 2.28 -6.59 -16.43
CA LYS A 177 2.19 -5.12 -16.29
C LYS A 177 2.44 -4.65 -14.84
N GLY A 178 3.29 -5.36 -14.12
CA GLY A 178 3.64 -5.07 -12.73
C GLY A 178 2.72 -5.73 -11.72
N PHE A 179 3.18 -5.74 -10.46
CA PHE A 179 2.45 -6.33 -9.34
C PHE A 179 1.37 -5.38 -8.86
N TYR A 180 0.15 -5.88 -8.70
CA TYR A 180 -0.94 -5.11 -8.09
C TYR A 180 -0.54 -4.67 -6.68
N MET A 181 -0.74 -3.40 -6.37
CA MET A 181 -0.54 -2.86 -5.02
C MET A 181 -1.71 -1.95 -4.64
N ALA A 182 -2.04 -1.91 -3.36
CA ALA A 182 -3.03 -0.99 -2.81
C ALA A 182 -2.57 -0.47 -1.43
N ASN A 183 -3.30 0.46 -0.83
CA ASN A 183 -3.00 0.93 0.54
C ASN A 183 -2.81 -0.25 1.49
N ALA A 184 -1.81 -0.13 2.35
CA ALA A 184 -1.62 -1.03 3.46
C ALA A 184 -2.41 -0.54 4.68
N PRO A 185 -3.06 -1.42 5.45
CA PRO A 185 -3.67 -1.04 6.71
C PRO A 185 -2.62 -0.63 7.76
N GLU A 186 -2.90 0.47 8.46
CA GLU A 186 -2.07 0.99 9.55
C GLU A 186 -2.66 0.64 10.91
N PHE A 187 -1.82 0.10 11.78
CA PHE A 187 -2.11 -0.06 13.19
C PHE A 187 -1.77 1.23 13.96
N THR A 188 -2.78 2.04 14.22
CA THR A 188 -2.60 3.38 14.82
C THR A 188 -2.54 3.35 16.35
N ALA A 189 -3.35 2.52 16.99
CA ALA A 189 -3.45 2.45 18.45
C ALA A 189 -3.76 1.03 18.95
N ALA A 190 -3.29 0.73 20.17
CA ALA A 190 -3.60 -0.53 20.84
C ALA A 190 -5.09 -0.69 21.06
N ASP A 191 -5.58 -1.90 20.79
CA ASP A 191 -6.99 -2.28 20.89
C ASP A 191 -7.93 -1.53 19.92
N ALA A 192 -7.40 -0.79 18.94
CA ALA A 192 -8.17 -0.16 17.87
C ALA A 192 -8.12 -0.99 16.58
N GLU A 193 -9.20 -0.93 15.81
CA GLU A 193 -9.22 -1.53 14.46
C GLU A 193 -8.25 -0.75 13.55
N PRO A 194 -7.38 -1.44 12.78
CA PRO A 194 -6.55 -0.79 11.79
C PRO A 194 -7.36 -0.08 10.71
N THR A 195 -6.77 0.97 10.14
CA THR A 195 -7.39 1.77 9.07
C THR A 195 -6.58 1.69 7.79
N THR A 196 -7.25 1.64 6.66
CA THR A 196 -6.66 1.49 5.33
C THR A 196 -6.71 2.79 4.53
N LEU A 197 -7.82 3.52 4.66
CA LEU A 197 -8.01 4.81 3.99
C LEU A 197 -7.20 5.89 4.72
N VAL A 198 -6.46 6.71 3.97
CA VAL A 198 -5.57 7.74 4.54
C VAL A 198 -6.21 9.11 4.40
N GLN A 199 -6.36 9.86 5.50
CA GLN A 199 -6.92 11.21 5.45
C GLN A 199 -6.05 12.14 4.59
N ILE A 200 -6.68 12.84 3.65
CA ILE A 200 -6.00 13.83 2.81
C ILE A 200 -5.73 15.09 3.65
N LYS A 201 -4.44 15.44 3.78
CA LYS A 201 -3.98 16.58 4.60
C LYS A 201 -4.47 17.92 4.07
N GLY A 202 -4.59 18.05 2.75
CA GLY A 202 -5.03 19.30 2.13
C GLY A 202 -5.45 19.12 0.67
N ILE A 203 -6.55 19.79 0.34
CA ILE A 203 -7.07 19.97 -1.01
C ILE A 203 -7.09 21.47 -1.28
N TYR A 204 -6.47 21.88 -2.38
CA TYR A 204 -6.16 23.28 -2.69
C TYR A 204 -6.74 23.68 -4.04
N ARG A 205 -6.94 24.99 -4.25
CA ARG A 205 -7.51 25.51 -5.50
C ARG A 205 -6.56 25.39 -6.69
N THR A 206 -5.26 25.44 -6.45
CA THR A 206 -4.27 25.45 -7.54
C THR A 206 -3.29 24.29 -7.42
N LYS A 207 -2.77 23.87 -8.57
CA LYS A 207 -1.75 22.83 -8.66
C LYS A 207 -0.47 23.24 -7.93
N GLU A 208 -0.07 24.50 -8.08
CA GLU A 208 1.15 25.06 -7.51
C GLU A 208 1.08 25.09 -5.97
N GLU A 209 -0.06 25.49 -5.42
CA GLU A 209 -0.28 25.48 -3.97
C GLU A 209 -0.21 24.05 -3.44
N ALA A 210 -0.96 23.13 -4.03
CA ALA A 210 -0.92 21.72 -3.63
C ALA A 210 0.49 21.14 -3.72
N HIS A 211 1.22 21.40 -4.81
CA HIS A 211 2.59 20.93 -5.01
C HIS A 211 3.57 21.46 -3.96
N SER A 212 3.37 22.70 -3.48
CA SER A 212 4.22 23.32 -2.45
C SER A 212 4.00 22.76 -1.05
N LYS A 213 2.90 22.03 -0.83
CA LYS A 213 2.51 21.51 0.47
C LYS A 213 3.00 20.07 0.65
N PRO A 214 3.31 19.64 1.90
CA PRO A 214 3.66 18.26 2.16
C PRO A 214 2.57 17.30 1.69
N GLY A 215 2.96 16.28 0.92
CA GLY A 215 2.04 15.26 0.45
C GLY A 215 1.40 14.46 1.59
N THR A 216 0.18 13.99 1.33
CA THR A 216 -0.44 12.92 2.11
C THR A 216 0.30 11.63 1.79
N THR A 217 0.99 11.05 2.77
CA THR A 217 1.78 9.83 2.56
C THR A 217 0.88 8.61 2.63
N VAL A 218 0.85 7.84 1.55
CA VAL A 218 0.12 6.58 1.42
C VAL A 218 1.14 5.46 1.29
N HIS A 219 1.16 4.55 2.26
CA HIS A 219 1.97 3.34 2.18
C HIS A 219 1.16 2.26 1.47
N VAL A 220 1.77 1.60 0.50
CA VAL A 220 1.12 0.51 -0.24
C VAL A 220 1.73 -0.84 0.12
N GLU A 221 1.02 -1.90 -0.25
CA GLU A 221 1.47 -3.28 -0.20
C GLU A 221 1.07 -4.05 -1.45
N ARG A 222 1.82 -5.11 -1.75
CA ARG A 222 1.52 -6.00 -2.87
C ARG A 222 0.29 -6.82 -2.52
N GLY A 223 -0.61 -7.01 -3.49
CA GLY A 223 -1.76 -7.91 -3.35
C GLY A 223 -1.42 -9.40 -3.43
N LEU A 224 -0.13 -9.76 -3.39
CA LEU A 224 0.36 -11.14 -3.44
C LEU A 224 1.43 -11.37 -2.38
N ALA A 225 1.49 -12.60 -1.87
CA ALA A 225 2.60 -13.08 -1.07
C ALA A 225 3.70 -13.67 -1.98
N LYS A 226 4.94 -13.61 -1.51
CA LYS A 226 6.10 -14.25 -2.15
C LYS A 226 6.61 -15.37 -1.24
N VAL A 227 6.79 -16.55 -1.81
CA VAL A 227 7.39 -17.70 -1.14
C VAL A 227 8.63 -18.12 -1.90
N THR A 228 9.72 -18.31 -1.18
CA THR A 228 10.97 -18.83 -1.71
C THR A 228 11.30 -20.12 -0.97
N VAL A 229 11.54 -21.19 -1.72
CA VAL A 229 12.09 -22.45 -1.18
C VAL A 229 13.50 -22.60 -1.75
N GLY A 230 14.46 -22.90 -0.88
CA GLY A 230 15.86 -23.02 -1.28
C GLY A 230 16.64 -23.93 -0.34
N SER A 231 17.93 -24.10 -0.64
CA SER A 231 18.88 -24.81 0.19
C SER A 231 19.03 -24.17 1.57
N ASN A 232 19.38 -24.97 2.58
CA ASN A 232 19.83 -24.43 3.86
C ASN A 232 21.37 -24.36 3.90
N SER A 233 21.95 -23.89 5.01
CA SER A 233 23.41 -23.71 5.13
C SER A 233 24.22 -25.00 5.20
N THR A 234 23.58 -26.15 5.42
CA THR A 234 24.26 -27.44 5.66
C THR A 234 23.97 -28.49 4.58
N SER A 235 22.95 -28.29 3.74
CA SER A 235 22.54 -29.23 2.70
C SER A 235 21.81 -28.52 1.57
N ASP A 236 22.20 -28.85 0.34
CA ASP A 236 21.51 -28.40 -0.87
C ASP A 236 20.81 -29.58 -1.55
N TYR A 237 19.57 -29.83 -1.12
CA TYR A 237 18.70 -30.83 -1.73
C TYR A 237 18.20 -30.44 -3.12
N PHE A 238 18.40 -29.20 -3.56
CA PHE A 238 18.04 -28.70 -4.89
C PHE A 238 19.18 -28.85 -5.92
N SER A 239 20.37 -29.28 -5.47
CA SER A 239 21.51 -29.50 -6.35
C SER A 239 21.25 -30.62 -7.39
N THR A 240 22.06 -30.67 -8.44
CA THR A 240 21.97 -31.73 -9.46
C THR A 240 22.17 -33.12 -8.88
N ASP A 241 22.98 -33.24 -7.84
CA ASP A 241 23.38 -34.50 -7.21
C ASP A 241 22.55 -34.81 -5.96
N GLY A 242 21.70 -33.87 -5.52
CA GLY A 242 21.00 -33.92 -4.24
C GLY A 242 21.92 -33.70 -3.05
N ALA A 243 21.43 -34.03 -1.85
CA ALA A 243 22.24 -34.01 -0.64
C ALA A 243 21.95 -35.26 0.20
N ALA A 244 22.99 -35.75 0.89
CA ALA A 244 22.85 -36.88 1.81
C ALA A 244 22.18 -36.44 3.12
N VAL A 245 21.28 -37.27 3.63
CA VAL A 245 20.64 -37.06 4.93
C VAL A 245 21.69 -37.23 6.04
N ALA A 246 21.91 -36.17 6.82
CA ALA A 246 22.95 -36.12 7.85
C ALA A 246 22.65 -36.99 9.09
N GLU A 247 21.38 -37.06 9.49
CA GLU A 247 20.93 -37.69 10.75
C GLU A 247 19.63 -38.49 10.55
N ASN A 248 19.32 -39.38 11.51
CA ASN A 248 18.14 -40.27 11.56
C ASN A 248 18.26 -41.58 10.77
N LYS A 249 17.15 -42.35 10.72
CA LYS A 249 17.03 -43.71 10.16
C LYS A 249 17.49 -43.81 8.68
N TYR A 250 17.45 -42.69 7.96
CA TYR A 250 17.78 -42.58 6.54
C TYR A 250 19.17 -41.99 6.30
N LYS A 251 20.08 -42.03 7.30
CA LYS A 251 21.42 -41.48 7.18
C LYS A 251 22.15 -42.04 5.94
N ASN A 252 22.78 -41.16 5.18
CA ASN A 252 23.45 -41.41 3.90
C ASN A 252 22.52 -41.64 2.69
N ASP A 253 21.20 -41.67 2.86
CA ASP A 253 20.29 -41.63 1.72
C ASP A 253 20.44 -40.27 1.02
N VAL A 254 20.51 -40.28 -0.31
CA VAL A 254 20.60 -39.07 -1.12
C VAL A 254 19.19 -38.62 -1.48
N VAL A 255 18.81 -37.45 -1.00
CA VAL A 255 17.52 -36.82 -1.33
C VAL A 255 17.76 -35.73 -2.36
N LYS A 256 16.92 -35.71 -3.39
CA LYS A 256 16.92 -34.70 -4.43
C LYS A 256 15.52 -34.14 -4.61
N ILE A 257 15.36 -32.84 -4.38
CA ILE A 257 14.14 -32.11 -4.67
C ILE A 257 14.19 -31.69 -6.13
N THR A 258 13.34 -32.30 -6.95
CA THR A 258 13.31 -32.02 -8.40
C THR A 258 12.35 -30.91 -8.78
N ASN A 259 11.29 -30.72 -7.99
CA ASN A 259 10.29 -29.67 -8.22
C ASN A 259 9.55 -29.34 -6.91
N TRP A 260 8.92 -28.18 -6.86
CA TRP A 260 8.02 -27.78 -5.79
C TRP A 260 6.88 -26.94 -6.35
N ALA A 261 5.78 -26.89 -5.60
CA ALA A 261 4.65 -26.04 -5.90
C ALA A 261 4.01 -25.58 -4.59
N LEU A 262 3.27 -24.47 -4.65
CA LEU A 262 2.34 -24.12 -3.59
C LEU A 262 1.10 -24.98 -3.74
N ASP A 263 0.61 -25.49 -2.61
CA ASP A 263 -0.67 -26.19 -2.52
C ASP A 263 -1.62 -25.40 -1.61
N VAL A 264 -2.93 -25.58 -1.80
CA VAL A 264 -3.98 -24.90 -1.03
C VAL A 264 -3.86 -23.36 -1.09
N THR A 265 -3.64 -22.82 -2.29
CA THR A 265 -3.64 -21.36 -2.51
C THR A 265 -5.07 -20.82 -2.56
N ASN A 266 -5.23 -19.57 -2.10
CA ASN A 266 -6.51 -18.88 -2.15
C ASN A 266 -7.02 -18.73 -3.59
N LYS A 267 -8.34 -18.90 -3.76
CA LYS A 267 -9.04 -18.77 -5.05
C LYS A 267 -9.81 -17.47 -5.19
N LYS A 268 -9.92 -16.73 -4.08
CA LYS A 268 -10.50 -15.40 -3.98
C LYS A 268 -9.48 -14.48 -3.30
N SER A 269 -9.58 -13.21 -3.62
CA SER A 269 -8.88 -12.12 -2.92
C SER A 269 -9.86 -10.98 -2.68
N PHE A 270 -9.52 -10.03 -1.82
CA PHE A 270 -10.19 -8.74 -1.77
C PHE A 270 -9.45 -7.71 -2.63
N PRO A 271 -10.12 -6.63 -3.09
CA PRO A 271 -9.46 -5.48 -3.68
C PRO A 271 -8.33 -4.90 -2.82
N VAL A 272 -8.55 -4.83 -1.51
CA VAL A 272 -7.62 -4.31 -0.50
C VAL A 272 -7.68 -5.19 0.74
N HIS A 273 -6.57 -5.32 1.47
CA HIS A 273 -6.49 -6.10 2.72
C HIS A 273 -7.57 -5.67 3.72
N VAL A 274 -8.45 -6.60 4.10
CA VAL A 274 -9.56 -6.37 5.04
C VAL A 274 -9.14 -6.73 6.46
N THR A 275 -9.17 -5.74 7.37
CA THR A 275 -9.02 -5.94 8.83
C THR A 275 -10.35 -5.84 9.56
N SER A 276 -11.19 -4.91 9.14
CA SER A 276 -12.49 -4.60 9.75
C SER A 276 -13.39 -5.82 9.88
N GLY A 277 -13.91 -6.04 11.09
CA GLY A 277 -14.72 -7.21 11.43
C GLY A 277 -13.93 -8.33 12.11
N LEU A 278 -12.59 -8.29 12.15
CA LEU A 278 -11.82 -9.28 12.92
C LEU A 278 -12.06 -9.15 14.43
N LYS A 279 -12.03 -7.93 14.98
CA LYS A 279 -12.22 -7.73 16.42
C LYS A 279 -13.66 -8.04 16.85
N GLY A 280 -14.64 -7.52 16.12
CA GLY A 280 -16.07 -7.61 16.44
C GLY A 280 -16.77 -8.87 15.92
N GLY A 281 -16.11 -9.63 15.03
CA GLY A 281 -16.76 -10.65 14.21
C GLY A 281 -17.47 -10.03 13.01
N LEU A 282 -17.70 -10.86 11.99
CA LEU A 282 -18.43 -10.48 10.78
C LEU A 282 -19.33 -11.65 10.38
N THR A 283 -20.55 -11.34 9.95
CA THR A 283 -21.40 -12.30 9.25
C THR A 283 -21.94 -11.63 8.01
N SER A 284 -21.61 -12.18 6.85
CA SER A 284 -22.10 -11.77 5.54
C SER A 284 -22.66 -13.00 4.81
N THR A 285 -23.23 -12.79 3.63
CA THR A 285 -23.76 -13.89 2.80
C THR A 285 -22.69 -14.93 2.46
N ASP A 286 -21.44 -14.50 2.30
CA ASP A 286 -20.35 -15.32 1.79
C ASP A 286 -19.35 -15.74 2.88
N GLN A 287 -19.47 -15.20 4.10
CA GLN A 287 -18.45 -15.39 5.13
C GLN A 287 -19.00 -15.25 6.55
N THR A 288 -18.51 -16.10 7.45
CA THR A 288 -18.68 -15.94 8.89
C THR A 288 -17.31 -15.92 9.55
N VAL A 289 -16.95 -14.78 10.12
CA VAL A 289 -15.70 -14.57 10.86
C VAL A 289 -16.04 -14.46 12.35
N PRO A 290 -15.52 -15.35 13.22
CA PRO A 290 -15.74 -15.21 14.65
C PRO A 290 -15.03 -13.96 15.19
N ALA A 291 -15.53 -13.43 16.30
CA ALA A 291 -14.90 -12.28 16.95
C ALA A 291 -13.57 -12.68 17.62
N TYR A 292 -12.49 -11.99 17.26
CA TYR A 292 -11.18 -12.08 17.90
C TYR A 292 -10.94 -10.81 18.72
N THR A 293 -11.59 -10.68 19.86
CA THR A 293 -11.64 -9.43 20.66
C THR A 293 -10.26 -8.87 21.06
N GLU A 294 -9.25 -9.75 21.13
CA GLU A 294 -7.90 -9.43 21.58
C GLU A 294 -6.91 -9.15 20.45
N ILE A 295 -7.31 -9.36 19.19
CA ILE A 295 -6.38 -9.44 18.03
C ILE A 295 -5.51 -8.19 17.86
N TRP A 296 -6.06 -7.02 18.21
CA TRP A 296 -5.39 -5.72 18.08
C TRP A 296 -4.78 -5.18 19.37
N LYS A 297 -4.72 -5.98 20.45
CA LYS A 297 -4.13 -5.51 21.73
C LYS A 297 -2.61 -5.30 21.67
N ASN A 298 -1.94 -5.87 20.67
CA ASN A 298 -0.49 -5.74 20.46
C ASN A 298 0.34 -6.13 21.70
N VAL A 299 0.02 -7.28 22.30
CA VAL A 299 0.67 -7.80 23.51
C VAL A 299 1.66 -8.89 23.13
N GLU A 300 2.85 -8.85 23.73
CA GLU A 300 3.86 -9.92 23.58
C GLU A 300 3.37 -11.23 24.21
N ALA A 301 4.00 -12.35 23.83
CA ALA A 301 3.70 -13.62 24.48
C ALA A 301 4.07 -13.53 25.98
N SER A 302 3.18 -13.96 26.86
CA SER A 302 3.55 -14.21 28.25
C SER A 302 4.30 -15.53 28.37
N THR A 303 4.93 -15.78 29.52
CA THR A 303 5.54 -17.08 29.85
C THR A 303 4.51 -18.20 30.03
N SER A 304 3.22 -17.86 30.10
CA SER A 304 2.10 -18.80 30.00
C SER A 304 1.65 -18.95 28.54
N THR A 305 0.89 -20.00 28.23
CA THR A 305 0.45 -20.43 26.89
C THR A 305 -0.37 -19.44 26.05
N ALA A 306 -0.47 -18.16 26.43
CA ALA A 306 -1.15 -17.13 25.65
C ALA A 306 -0.33 -16.72 24.42
N ALA A 307 -0.92 -16.86 23.23
CA ALA A 307 -0.27 -16.46 22.00
C ALA A 307 -0.10 -14.93 21.91
N ALA A 308 1.06 -14.46 21.46
CA ALA A 308 1.32 -13.05 21.22
C ALA A 308 0.36 -12.48 20.17
N THR A 309 -0.23 -11.32 20.44
CA THR A 309 -0.95 -10.52 19.43
C THR A 309 -0.04 -9.50 18.74
N SER A 310 1.13 -9.21 19.33
CA SER A 310 2.16 -8.35 18.72
C SER A 310 2.72 -8.87 17.39
N ARG A 311 2.56 -10.17 17.10
CA ARG A 311 2.97 -10.78 15.82
C ARG A 311 2.17 -10.31 14.61
N PHE A 312 1.00 -9.71 14.82
CA PHE A 312 0.10 -9.31 13.74
C PHE A 312 0.38 -7.89 13.22
N VAL A 313 1.29 -7.15 13.86
CA VAL A 313 1.65 -5.79 13.47
C VAL A 313 3.16 -5.58 13.55
N SER A 314 3.70 -4.62 12.80
CA SER A 314 5.13 -4.30 12.86
C SER A 314 5.50 -3.61 14.19
N GLN A 315 6.58 -4.07 14.80
CA GLN A 315 7.15 -3.46 16.02
C GLN A 315 8.27 -2.49 15.65
N LEU A 316 7.91 -1.25 15.31
CA LEU A 316 8.86 -0.19 14.96
C LEU A 316 9.05 0.77 16.14
N SER A 317 10.30 1.12 16.43
CA SER A 317 10.69 1.99 17.55
C SER A 317 10.67 3.49 17.21
N ALA A 318 10.72 3.85 15.93
CA ALA A 318 10.68 5.24 15.50
C ALA A 318 9.28 5.85 15.67
N THR A 319 9.21 7.01 16.32
CA THR A 319 7.97 7.77 16.49
C THR A 319 7.40 8.15 15.12
N GLY A 320 6.10 7.88 14.91
CA GLY A 320 5.42 8.18 13.65
C GLY A 320 5.77 7.21 12.51
N ALA A 321 6.50 6.12 12.78
CA ALA A 321 6.71 5.08 11.80
C ALA A 321 5.40 4.35 11.48
N PHE A 322 5.17 4.09 10.19
CA PHE A 322 4.00 3.38 9.71
C PHE A 322 3.98 1.95 10.23
N LYS A 323 3.04 1.65 11.13
CA LYS A 323 2.92 0.31 11.71
C LYS A 323 2.04 -0.58 10.85
N ARG A 324 2.66 -1.38 10.00
CA ARG A 324 1.96 -2.28 9.08
C ARG A 324 1.25 -3.41 9.81
N VAL A 325 0.06 -3.78 9.33
CA VAL A 325 -0.69 -4.96 9.75
C VAL A 325 -0.35 -6.16 8.85
N TYR A 326 -0.25 -7.35 9.43
CA TYR A 326 0.10 -8.59 8.74
C TYR A 326 -1.00 -9.66 8.78
N TRP A 327 -2.16 -9.35 9.38
CA TRP A 327 -3.27 -10.27 9.53
C TRP A 327 -4.56 -9.64 9.04
N GLY A 328 -5.44 -10.45 8.45
CA GLY A 328 -6.66 -9.98 7.82
C GLY A 328 -7.71 -11.09 7.73
N ILE A 329 -8.89 -10.70 7.25
CA ILE A 329 -9.93 -11.63 6.85
C ILE A 329 -9.49 -12.35 5.56
N ASP A 330 -9.62 -13.68 5.54
CA ASP A 330 -9.41 -14.49 4.33
C ASP A 330 -10.73 -14.63 3.56
N PRO A 331 -10.83 -14.24 2.27
CA PRO A 331 -12.05 -14.34 1.49
C PRO A 331 -12.51 -15.76 1.12
N ASN A 332 -11.79 -16.82 1.52
CA ASN A 332 -12.07 -18.22 1.18
C ASN A 332 -12.76 -19.00 2.30
#